data_AF-A0A951PAR5-F1
#
_entry.id   AF-A0A951PAR5-F1
#
_cell.length_a   1.000
_cell.length_b   1.000
_cell.length_c   1.000
_cell.angle_alpha   90.00
_cell.angle_beta   90.00
_cell.angle_gamma   90.00
#
_symmetry.space_group_name_H-M   'P 1'
#
loop_
_entity.id
_entity.type
_entity.pdbx_description
1 polymer ?
#
loop_
_entity_poly.entity_id
_entity_poly.type
_entity_poly.pdbx_seq_one_letter_code
_entity_poly.pdbx_strand_id
1 'polypeptide(L)'
;MDDLTGLNSLHSAPQPVMASSPRKSPGPRRPISQALDVTGDQLEIELKPERQIGLDTKRPMPSRFSESPLRRWLKRIHSQINQQCSIEILKVTHLCQRDKDNFIDGWITQYKRGDEILGSDLVLQGWLVGRDSQAVMIQVMHGSDLVLETPVNISRPDVLKVVPCYSSACKFGYQVVLNIERLPAQSELLLYSIFQDGRRIPTGSIYYYKYGS
;
A
#
# COMPACT_ATOMS: atom_id res chain seq x y z
N MET A 1 40.22 -32.56 -61.63
CA MET A 1 41.63 -32.19 -61.52
C MET A 1 41.82 -31.61 -60.14
N ASP A 2 41.94 -32.54 -59.18
CA ASP A 2 42.92 -32.60 -58.10
C ASP A 2 43.15 -31.31 -57.28
N ASP A 3 42.76 -31.30 -56.01
CA ASP A 3 43.70 -31.76 -54.98
C ASP A 3 43.03 -32.10 -53.63
N LEU A 4 43.63 -33.07 -52.96
CA LEU A 4 43.25 -33.66 -51.67
C LEU A 4 44.05 -33.04 -50.52
N THR A 5 43.68 -33.41 -49.29
CA THR A 5 44.38 -33.27 -47.98
C THR A 5 43.99 -32.04 -47.14
N GLY A 6 43.64 -32.15 -45.84
CA GLY A 6 43.82 -33.25 -44.91
C GLY A 6 42.87 -33.23 -43.70
N LEU A 7 42.62 -34.46 -43.21
CA LEU A 7 42.07 -34.83 -41.91
C LEU A 7 43.10 -34.63 -40.79
N ASN A 8 42.65 -34.24 -39.60
CA ASN A 8 43.01 -34.84 -38.29
C ASN A 8 42.18 -34.16 -37.17
N SER A 9 41.25 -34.88 -36.53
CA SER A 9 41.43 -35.75 -35.34
C SER A 9 41.56 -34.92 -34.05
N LEU A 10 40.49 -34.75 -33.25
CA LEU A 10 39.99 -35.62 -32.16
C LEU A 10 40.78 -35.50 -30.83
N HIS A 11 40.00 -35.37 -29.74
CA HIS A 11 40.33 -35.57 -28.31
C HIS A 11 41.02 -34.44 -27.54
N SER A 12 40.27 -33.75 -26.67
CA SER A 12 40.16 -34.15 -25.25
C SER A 12 39.47 -33.07 -24.41
N ALA A 13 38.31 -33.41 -23.85
CA ALA A 13 37.78 -32.77 -22.66
C ALA A 13 38.22 -33.58 -21.43
N PRO A 14 38.54 -32.93 -20.29
CA PRO A 14 38.38 -33.54 -18.98
C PRO A 14 37.36 -32.76 -18.14
N GLN A 15 36.23 -33.45 -17.93
CA GLN A 15 35.41 -33.69 -16.72
C GLN A 15 35.40 -32.71 -15.52
N PRO A 16 34.26 -32.62 -14.81
CA PRO A 16 33.98 -31.68 -13.73
C PRO A 16 34.48 -32.17 -12.37
N VAL A 17 34.96 -31.26 -11.53
CA VAL A 17 35.30 -31.54 -10.12
C VAL A 17 34.19 -31.08 -9.18
N MET A 18 33.44 -32.08 -8.73
CA MET A 18 32.97 -32.38 -7.38
C MET A 18 32.49 -31.26 -6.45
N ALA A 19 31.23 -31.45 -6.07
CA ALA A 19 30.50 -30.89 -4.93
C ALA A 19 31.28 -30.85 -3.60
N SER A 20 31.04 -29.77 -2.86
CA SER A 20 31.07 -29.80 -1.40
C SER A 20 29.91 -28.95 -0.84
N SER A 21 29.11 -29.58 0.00
CA SER A 21 28.10 -28.99 0.89
C SER A 21 28.20 -29.77 2.21
N PRO A 22 27.60 -29.33 3.34
CA PRO A 22 27.44 -27.97 3.86
C PRO A 22 28.01 -27.88 5.31
N ARG A 23 28.34 -26.68 5.81
CA ARG A 23 28.55 -26.48 7.27
C ARG A 23 27.33 -25.81 7.90
N LYS A 24 26.88 -26.47 8.97
CA LYS A 24 25.70 -26.22 9.79
C LYS A 24 25.66 -24.83 10.42
N SER A 25 24.50 -24.18 10.33
CA SER A 25 24.07 -23.09 11.21
C SER A 25 23.78 -23.63 12.62
N PRO A 26 24.18 -22.93 13.70
CA PRO A 26 23.55 -23.07 15.01
C PRO A 26 22.35 -22.12 15.12
N GLY A 27 21.22 -22.67 15.56
CA GLY A 27 19.94 -21.97 15.69
C GLY A 27 19.85 -20.92 16.81
N PRO A 28 18.67 -20.28 16.94
CA PRO A 28 18.48 -19.08 17.75
C PRO A 28 18.37 -19.41 19.25
N ARG A 29 19.08 -18.64 20.09
CA ARG A 29 18.86 -18.61 21.54
C ARG A 29 17.63 -17.74 21.84
N ARG A 30 16.67 -18.32 22.56
CA ARG A 30 15.50 -17.62 23.15
C ARG A 30 15.98 -16.57 24.17
N PRO A 31 15.38 -15.38 24.24
CA PRO A 31 15.44 -14.55 25.45
C PRO A 31 14.42 -15.06 26.47
N ILE A 32 14.91 -15.21 27.70
CA ILE A 32 14.16 -15.53 28.91
C ILE A 32 13.42 -14.27 29.38
N SER A 33 12.13 -14.41 29.69
CA SER A 33 11.33 -13.44 30.44
C SER A 33 11.63 -13.56 31.94
N GLN A 34 12.19 -12.52 32.56
CA GLN A 34 12.10 -12.25 34.01
C GLN A 34 12.13 -10.71 34.16
N ALA A 35 10.98 -10.10 34.45
CA ALA A 35 10.51 -9.75 35.80
C ALA A 35 11.31 -8.57 36.39
N LEU A 36 10.78 -7.37 36.18
CA LEU A 36 11.18 -6.15 36.89
C LEU A 36 10.30 -6.03 38.15
N ASP A 37 10.93 -6.21 39.31
CA ASP A 37 10.44 -5.67 40.57
C ASP A 37 10.58 -4.14 40.50
N VAL A 38 9.45 -3.43 40.67
CA VAL A 38 9.45 -2.02 41.06
C VAL A 38 8.49 -1.87 42.22
N THR A 39 9.08 -1.89 43.41
CA THR A 39 8.54 -1.34 44.65
C THR A 39 8.54 0.19 44.54
N GLY A 40 7.47 0.86 44.97
CA GLY A 40 7.51 2.31 45.17
C GLY A 40 6.15 3.01 45.16
N ASP A 41 5.57 3.11 46.36
CA ASP A 41 4.90 4.28 46.93
C ASP A 41 3.69 4.94 46.26
N GLN A 42 2.57 4.78 46.96
CA GLN A 42 1.64 5.81 47.43
C GLN A 42 1.67 7.18 46.74
N LEU A 43 0.56 7.52 46.06
CA LEU A 43 -0.06 8.83 46.16
C LEU A 43 -1.60 8.67 46.15
N GLU A 44 -2.17 8.70 47.35
CA GLU A 44 -3.59 9.02 47.59
C GLU A 44 -3.84 10.45 47.12
N ILE A 45 -4.65 10.64 46.07
CA ILE A 45 -5.19 11.95 45.72
C ILE A 45 -6.60 12.01 46.28
N GLU A 46 -6.70 12.66 47.43
CA GLU A 46 -7.93 13.06 48.12
C GLU A 46 -8.74 14.01 47.21
N LEU A 47 -9.82 13.50 46.61
CA LEU A 47 -10.78 14.31 45.86
C LEU A 47 -11.66 15.10 46.84
N LYS A 48 -11.36 16.38 47.04
CA LYS A 48 -12.28 17.34 47.68
C LYS A 48 -13.51 17.58 46.79
N PRO A 49 -14.74 17.59 47.33
CA PRO A 49 -15.93 17.95 46.55
C PRO A 49 -16.08 19.48 46.49
N GLU A 50 -15.80 20.07 45.32
CA GLU A 50 -16.12 21.48 45.06
C GLU A 50 -17.52 21.67 44.46
N ARG A 51 -18.37 22.28 45.28
CA ARG A 51 -19.38 23.31 44.98
C ARG A 51 -20.49 22.99 43.98
N GLN A 52 -21.66 22.67 44.55
CA GLN A 52 -22.97 22.84 43.89
C GLN A 52 -23.24 24.34 43.63
N ILE A 53 -23.30 24.72 42.36
CA ILE A 53 -23.89 26.00 41.92
C ILE A 53 -25.39 25.77 41.77
N GLY A 54 -26.18 26.45 42.60
CA GLY A 54 -27.64 26.39 42.55
C GLY A 54 -28.19 26.90 41.21
N LEU A 55 -28.83 26.01 40.47
CA LEU A 55 -29.64 26.36 39.31
C LEU A 55 -31.03 26.79 39.78
N ASP A 56 -31.24 28.10 39.85
CA ASP A 56 -32.56 28.73 39.97
C ASP A 56 -33.35 28.48 38.67
N THR A 57 -34.10 27.38 38.63
CA THR A 57 -35.02 27.07 37.54
C THR A 57 -36.34 27.78 37.75
N LYS A 58 -36.46 29.05 37.35
CA LYS A 58 -37.77 29.69 37.08
C LYS A 58 -37.65 31.04 36.36
N ARG A 59 -37.34 31.03 35.05
CA ARG A 59 -37.80 32.08 34.12
C ARG A 59 -38.10 31.49 32.74
N PRO A 60 -39.31 31.71 32.18
CA PRO A 60 -39.58 31.30 30.81
C PRO A 60 -38.85 32.23 29.82
N MET A 61 -38.29 31.62 28.78
CA MET A 61 -37.57 32.27 27.69
C MET A 61 -38.49 33.11 26.78
N PRO A 62 -38.10 34.34 26.38
CA PRO A 62 -38.75 35.04 25.28
C PRO A 62 -38.33 34.43 23.94
N SER A 63 -39.31 34.03 23.14
CA SER A 63 -39.16 33.49 21.79
C SER A 63 -38.82 34.60 20.79
N ARG A 64 -37.53 34.89 20.59
CA ARG A 64 -36.98 35.53 19.37
C ARG A 64 -35.46 35.32 19.32
N PHE A 65 -35.05 34.14 18.88
CA PHE A 65 -33.64 33.81 18.69
C PHE A 65 -33.10 34.45 17.40
N SER A 66 -32.46 35.60 17.54
CA SER A 66 -31.45 36.09 16.59
C SER A 66 -30.16 35.29 16.81
N GLU A 67 -29.60 34.68 15.77
CA GLU A 67 -28.37 33.88 15.87
C GLU A 67 -27.22 34.68 16.51
N SER A 68 -26.70 34.16 17.62
CA SER A 68 -25.63 34.82 18.39
C SER A 68 -24.33 34.93 17.57
N PRO A 69 -23.53 36.00 17.77
CA PRO A 69 -22.22 36.15 17.12
C PRO A 69 -21.30 34.95 17.34
N LEU A 70 -21.42 34.29 18.49
CA LEU A 70 -20.72 33.05 18.82
C LEU A 70 -21.14 31.87 17.94
N ARG A 71 -22.41 31.73 17.54
CA ARG A 71 -22.83 30.69 16.59
C ARG A 71 -22.34 30.96 15.17
N ARG A 72 -22.28 32.22 14.74
CA ARG A 72 -21.67 32.60 13.46
C ARG A 72 -20.16 32.40 13.45
N TRP A 73 -19.49 32.70 14.57
CA TRP A 73 -18.07 32.46 14.77
C TRP A 73 -17.74 30.96 14.86
N LEU A 74 -18.54 30.16 15.58
CA LEU A 74 -18.42 28.70 15.62
C LEU A 74 -18.70 28.06 14.27
N LYS A 75 -19.69 28.54 13.50
CA LYS A 75 -19.90 28.09 12.10
C LYS A 75 -18.69 28.44 11.22
N ARG A 76 -18.07 29.62 11.37
CA ARG A 76 -16.83 30.00 10.65
C ARG A 76 -15.62 29.18 11.09
N ILE A 77 -15.49 28.85 12.36
CA ILE A 77 -14.41 28.00 12.87
C ILE A 77 -14.60 26.55 12.48
N HIS A 78 -15.82 25.99 12.52
CA HIS A 78 -16.08 24.66 11.95
C HIS A 78 -15.88 24.65 10.43
N SER A 79 -16.19 25.74 9.74
CA SER A 79 -15.92 25.91 8.31
C SER A 79 -14.44 26.15 7.98
N GLN A 80 -13.62 26.60 8.93
CA GLN A 80 -12.16 26.81 8.76
C GLN A 80 -11.32 25.63 9.27
N ILE A 81 -11.80 24.86 10.25
CA ILE A 81 -11.12 23.66 10.76
C ILE A 81 -11.34 22.45 9.84
N ASN A 82 -12.41 22.43 9.05
CA ASN A 82 -12.78 21.29 8.20
C ASN A 82 -12.51 21.50 6.70
N GLN A 83 -11.48 22.27 6.34
CA GLN A 83 -10.94 22.33 4.97
C GLN A 83 -9.89 21.25 4.69
N GLN A 84 -9.85 20.17 5.47
CA GLN A 84 -8.98 19.06 5.11
C GLN A 84 -9.52 18.41 3.84
N CYS A 85 -8.71 18.47 2.77
CA CYS A 85 -8.93 17.61 1.60
C CYS A 85 -9.08 16.18 2.09
N SER A 86 -10.05 15.44 1.56
CA SER A 86 -10.21 14.03 1.83
C SER A 86 -10.57 13.29 0.57
N ILE A 87 -10.26 12.00 0.53
CA ILE A 87 -10.48 11.12 -0.61
C ILE A 87 -11.36 9.97 -0.14
N GLU A 88 -12.53 9.81 -0.74
CA GLU A 88 -13.39 8.65 -0.57
C GLU A 88 -13.15 7.66 -1.71
N ILE A 89 -12.91 6.40 -1.37
CA ILE A 89 -12.78 5.32 -2.34
C ILE A 89 -14.16 4.82 -2.72
N LEU A 90 -14.57 5.05 -3.96
CA LEU A 90 -15.88 4.64 -4.46
C LEU A 90 -15.90 3.18 -4.91
N LYS A 91 -14.80 2.70 -5.51
CA LYS A 91 -14.69 1.34 -6.02
C LYS A 91 -13.23 0.96 -6.26
N VAL A 92 -12.88 -0.29 -5.97
CA VAL A 92 -11.61 -0.90 -6.37
C VAL A 92 -11.89 -2.15 -7.19
N THR A 93 -11.18 -2.31 -8.29
CA THR A 93 -11.28 -3.47 -9.18
C THR A 93 -9.92 -4.15 -9.28
N HIS A 94 -9.84 -5.42 -8.86
CA HIS A 94 -8.63 -6.23 -8.98
C HIS A 94 -8.73 -7.11 -10.25
N LEU A 95 -8.29 -6.61 -11.40
CA LEU A 95 -8.35 -7.39 -12.66
C LEU A 95 -7.34 -8.54 -12.65
N CYS A 96 -6.16 -8.34 -12.07
CA CYS A 96 -5.13 -9.37 -11.90
C CYS A 96 -5.60 -10.64 -11.16
N GLN A 97 -6.66 -10.56 -10.36
CA GLN A 97 -7.23 -11.74 -9.70
C GLN A 97 -8.15 -12.55 -10.62
N ARG A 98 -8.70 -11.93 -11.67
CA ARG A 98 -9.63 -12.54 -12.62
C ARG A 98 -8.95 -12.98 -13.91
N ASP A 99 -7.96 -12.23 -14.37
CA ASP A 99 -7.15 -12.54 -15.54
C ASP A 99 -6.09 -13.58 -15.19
N LYS A 100 -6.52 -14.85 -15.20
CA LYS A 100 -5.62 -15.95 -14.93
C LYS A 100 -4.71 -16.27 -16.10
N ASP A 101 -4.93 -15.73 -17.30
CA ASP A 101 -4.05 -15.98 -18.44
C ASP A 101 -2.73 -15.21 -18.29
N ASN A 102 -2.78 -14.00 -17.74
CA ASN A 102 -1.57 -13.17 -17.54
C ASN A 102 -1.01 -13.23 -16.11
N PHE A 103 -1.85 -13.50 -15.11
CA PHE A 103 -1.45 -13.48 -13.70
C PHE A 103 -1.64 -14.83 -13.02
N ILE A 104 -0.69 -15.21 -12.17
CA ILE A 104 -0.90 -16.25 -11.16
C ILE A 104 -1.82 -15.68 -10.09
N ASP A 105 -1.41 -14.57 -9.50
CA ASP A 105 -2.20 -13.84 -8.52
C ASP A 105 -1.71 -12.39 -8.38
N GLY A 106 -2.49 -11.58 -7.68
CA GLY A 106 -2.13 -10.19 -7.45
C GLY A 106 -3.11 -9.42 -6.59
N TRP A 107 -2.65 -8.26 -6.12
CA TRP A 107 -3.44 -7.34 -5.33
C TRP A 107 -2.90 -5.91 -5.49
N ILE A 108 -3.77 -4.99 -5.87
CA ILE A 108 -3.34 -3.65 -6.32
C ILE A 108 -3.33 -2.58 -5.22
N THR A 109 -4.12 -2.77 -4.16
CA THR A 109 -4.19 -1.83 -3.04
C THR A 109 -4.96 -2.43 -1.88
N GLN A 110 -4.70 -1.91 -0.69
CA GLN A 110 -5.45 -2.20 0.54
C GLN A 110 -6.79 -1.50 0.65
N TYR A 111 -7.03 -0.50 -0.20
CA TYR A 111 -8.27 0.26 -0.14
C TYR A 111 -9.48 -0.59 -0.50
N LYS A 112 -10.59 -0.29 0.16
CA LYS A 112 -11.92 -0.82 -0.13
C LYS A 112 -12.91 0.33 -0.31
N ARG A 113 -14.06 0.00 -0.91
CA ARG A 113 -15.15 0.98 -1.06
C ARG A 113 -15.55 1.54 0.31
N GLY A 114 -15.72 2.87 0.37
CA GLY A 114 -16.08 3.63 1.55
C GLY A 114 -14.89 4.00 2.44
N ASP A 115 -13.65 3.63 2.09
CA ASP A 115 -12.49 4.14 2.80
C ASP A 115 -12.36 5.65 2.58
N GLU A 116 -12.11 6.38 3.66
CA GLU A 116 -11.79 7.81 3.65
C GLU A 116 -10.31 8.00 4.00
N ILE A 117 -9.61 8.75 3.15
CA ILE A 117 -8.20 9.09 3.31
C ILE A 117 -8.11 10.60 3.50
N LEU A 118 -7.42 11.03 4.55
CA LEU A 118 -7.18 12.46 4.79
C LEU A 118 -6.03 12.96 3.91
N GLY A 119 -6.19 14.15 3.36
CA GLY A 119 -5.25 14.80 2.45
C GLY A 119 -5.54 14.53 0.97
N SER A 120 -4.52 14.73 0.15
CA SER A 120 -4.57 14.56 -1.31
C SER A 120 -3.65 13.44 -1.81
N ASP A 121 -3.03 12.69 -0.89
CA ASP A 121 -2.05 11.67 -1.20
C ASP A 121 -2.66 10.27 -1.07
N LEU A 122 -2.67 9.54 -2.18
CA LEU A 122 -3.11 8.16 -2.26
C LEU A 122 -1.89 7.23 -2.25
N VAL A 123 -1.75 6.43 -1.19
CA VAL A 123 -0.67 5.44 -1.08
C VAL A 123 -1.07 4.16 -1.80
N LEU A 124 -0.51 3.93 -2.97
CA LEU A 124 -0.72 2.72 -3.75
C LEU A 124 0.36 1.72 -3.41
N GLN A 125 -0.03 0.62 -2.76
CA GLN A 125 0.85 -0.48 -2.45
C GLN A 125 0.20 -1.81 -2.79
N GLY A 126 0.97 -2.68 -3.44
CA GLY A 126 0.43 -3.92 -3.96
C GLY A 126 1.51 -4.91 -4.29
N TRP A 127 1.09 -6.05 -4.83
CA TRP A 127 1.99 -7.06 -5.36
C TRP A 127 1.35 -7.81 -6.51
N LEU A 128 2.18 -8.32 -7.42
CA LEU A 128 1.74 -8.98 -8.65
C LEU A 128 2.68 -10.11 -8.99
N VAL A 129 2.10 -11.26 -9.33
CA VAL A 129 2.83 -12.40 -9.85
C VAL A 129 2.29 -12.73 -11.24
N GLY A 130 3.13 -12.49 -12.24
CA GLY A 130 2.82 -12.86 -13.62
C GLY A 130 2.93 -14.36 -13.85
N ARG A 131 2.16 -14.88 -14.82
CA ARG A 131 2.16 -16.31 -15.17
C ARG A 131 3.42 -16.72 -15.91
N ASP A 132 3.67 -16.09 -17.06
CA ASP A 132 4.76 -16.48 -17.95
C ASP A 132 5.97 -15.53 -17.88
N SER A 133 5.75 -14.32 -17.37
CA SER A 133 6.76 -13.26 -17.29
C SER A 133 6.56 -12.43 -16.03
N GLN A 134 7.63 -11.83 -15.51
CA GLN A 134 7.56 -11.02 -14.30
C GLN A 134 7.10 -9.60 -14.62
N ALA A 135 6.17 -9.06 -13.83
CA ALA A 135 5.85 -7.63 -13.85
C ALA A 135 7.03 -6.83 -13.29
N VAL A 136 7.44 -5.77 -13.99
CA VAL A 136 8.59 -4.92 -13.63
C VAL A 136 8.23 -3.48 -13.31
N MET A 137 7.07 -3.02 -13.77
CA MET A 137 6.60 -1.65 -13.58
C MET A 137 5.09 -1.62 -13.44
N ILE A 138 4.59 -0.71 -12.61
CA ILE A 138 3.19 -0.29 -12.59
C ILE A 138 3.10 1.10 -13.19
N GLN A 139 2.17 1.27 -14.12
CA GLN A 139 1.74 2.56 -14.64
C GLN A 139 0.36 2.89 -14.10
N VAL A 140 0.21 4.10 -13.57
CA VAL A 140 -1.07 4.65 -13.14
C VAL A 140 -1.50 5.69 -14.16
N MET A 141 -2.67 5.49 -14.74
CA MET A 141 -3.22 6.31 -15.81
C MET A 141 -4.49 7.02 -15.34
N HIS A 142 -4.70 8.23 -15.86
CA HIS A 142 -5.95 8.96 -15.79
C HIS A 142 -6.42 9.23 -17.22
N GLY A 143 -7.45 8.52 -17.67
CA GLY A 143 -7.78 8.48 -19.10
C GLY A 143 -6.62 7.94 -19.93
N SER A 144 -6.12 8.73 -20.90
CA SER A 144 -4.94 8.41 -21.71
C SER A 144 -3.61 8.82 -21.08
N ASP A 145 -3.64 9.60 -20.01
CA ASP A 145 -2.46 10.29 -19.51
C ASP A 145 -1.75 9.45 -18.46
N LEU A 146 -0.44 9.28 -18.62
CA LEU A 146 0.41 8.65 -17.61
C LEU A 146 0.58 9.63 -16.46
N VAL A 147 0.02 9.29 -15.30
CA VAL A 147 0.13 10.11 -14.09
C VAL A 147 1.42 9.79 -13.36
N LEU A 148 1.81 8.51 -13.35
CA LEU A 148 2.86 7.98 -12.49
C LEU A 148 3.29 6.59 -12.98
N GLU A 149 4.57 6.27 -12.81
CA GLU A 149 5.09 4.91 -12.88
C GLU A 149 5.94 4.54 -11.65
N THR A 150 5.89 3.28 -11.22
CA THR A 150 6.67 2.77 -10.09
C THR A 150 7.18 1.34 -10.34
N PRO A 151 8.45 1.03 -10.01
CA PRO A 151 9.00 -0.30 -10.25
C PRO A 151 8.36 -1.36 -9.34
N VAL A 152 8.19 -2.56 -9.88
CA VAL A 152 7.83 -3.76 -9.12
C VAL A 152 9.13 -4.43 -8.66
N ASN A 153 9.72 -3.89 -7.60
CA ASN A 153 11.06 -4.29 -7.14
C ASN A 153 11.15 -4.55 -5.62
N ILE A 154 10.02 -4.61 -4.93
CA ILE A 154 9.95 -4.86 -3.48
C ILE A 154 9.84 -6.37 -3.24
N SER A 155 10.71 -6.89 -2.37
CA SER A 155 10.67 -8.29 -1.94
C SER A 155 9.47 -8.55 -1.04
N ARG A 156 8.78 -9.67 -1.26
CA ARG A 156 7.61 -10.10 -0.48
C ARG A 156 7.76 -11.56 -0.03
N PRO A 157 8.57 -11.82 1.01
CA PRO A 157 8.80 -13.18 1.52
C PRO A 157 7.53 -13.87 2.03
N ASP A 158 6.51 -13.10 2.40
CA ASP A 158 5.19 -13.58 2.80
C ASP A 158 4.42 -14.17 1.61
N VAL A 159 4.49 -13.55 0.44
CA VAL A 159 3.85 -14.04 -0.80
C VAL A 159 4.53 -15.33 -1.30
N LEU A 160 5.86 -15.44 -1.10
CA LEU A 160 6.63 -16.63 -1.46
C LEU A 160 6.24 -17.91 -0.76
N LYS A 161 5.56 -17.82 0.38
CA LYS A 161 5.06 -19.01 1.08
C LYS A 161 3.87 -19.63 0.36
N VAL A 162 3.15 -18.84 -0.43
CA VAL A 162 1.89 -19.22 -1.07
C VAL A 162 2.09 -19.42 -2.58
N VAL A 163 2.98 -18.65 -3.19
CA VAL A 163 3.25 -18.70 -4.64
C VAL A 163 4.67 -19.21 -4.90
N PRO A 164 4.83 -20.37 -5.58
CA PRO A 164 6.15 -20.86 -5.96
C PRO A 164 6.84 -19.86 -6.90
N CYS A 165 7.98 -19.34 -6.48
CA CYS A 165 8.81 -18.44 -7.28
C CYS A 165 10.05 -19.19 -7.75
N TYR A 166 10.28 -19.25 -9.06
CA TYR A 166 11.40 -19.97 -9.66
C TYR A 166 12.67 -19.11 -9.81
N SER A 167 12.62 -17.81 -9.51
CA SER A 167 13.78 -16.92 -9.56
C SER A 167 14.31 -16.61 -8.17
N SER A 168 15.60 -16.34 -8.02
CA SER A 168 16.21 -15.98 -6.73
C SER A 168 15.89 -14.56 -6.27
N ALA A 169 15.31 -13.73 -7.15
CA ALA A 169 15.08 -12.32 -6.87
C ALA A 169 13.67 -11.99 -6.38
N CYS A 170 12.65 -12.84 -6.62
CA CYS A 170 11.27 -12.77 -6.11
C CYS A 170 10.76 -11.39 -5.64
N LYS A 171 10.83 -10.43 -6.56
CA LYS A 171 10.39 -9.05 -6.35
C LYS A 171 9.02 -8.89 -7.00
N PHE A 172 8.00 -8.82 -6.18
CA PHE A 172 6.61 -8.80 -6.62
C PHE A 172 5.85 -7.59 -6.12
N GLY A 173 6.39 -6.89 -5.12
CA GLY A 173 5.74 -5.74 -4.52
C GLY A 173 6.10 -4.43 -5.21
N TYR A 174 5.21 -3.47 -5.05
CA TYR A 174 5.44 -2.06 -5.36
C TYR A 174 4.81 -1.19 -4.29
N GLN A 175 5.30 0.03 -4.16
CA GLN A 175 4.71 1.07 -3.32
C GLN A 175 4.99 2.43 -3.94
N VAL A 176 4.00 3.30 -3.96
CA VAL A 176 4.15 4.67 -4.41
C VAL A 176 3.09 5.57 -3.79
N VAL A 177 3.43 6.84 -3.62
CA VAL A 177 2.49 7.88 -3.19
C VAL A 177 2.08 8.67 -4.43
N LEU A 178 0.77 8.71 -4.70
CA LEU A 178 0.19 9.49 -5.77
C LEU A 178 -0.53 10.70 -5.18
N ASN A 179 -0.04 11.90 -5.49
CA ASN A 179 -0.77 13.11 -5.18
C ASN A 179 -1.86 13.35 -6.24
N ILE A 180 -3.12 13.37 -5.82
CA ILE A 180 -4.28 13.55 -6.70
C ILE A 180 -4.86 14.97 -6.66
N GLU A 181 -4.12 15.94 -6.10
CA GLU A 181 -4.59 17.32 -5.95
C GLU A 181 -4.95 17.96 -7.30
N ARG A 182 -4.14 17.70 -8.33
CA ARG A 182 -4.35 18.21 -9.70
C ARG A 182 -5.28 17.36 -10.55
N LEU A 183 -5.73 16.21 -10.05
CA LEU A 183 -6.69 15.36 -10.75
C LEU A 183 -8.13 15.82 -10.45
N PRO A 184 -9.11 15.49 -11.32
CA PRO A 184 -10.51 15.81 -11.10
C PRO A 184 -11.02 15.28 -9.74
N ALA A 185 -12.03 15.98 -9.20
CA ALA A 185 -12.63 15.62 -7.91
C ALA A 185 -13.18 14.19 -7.93
N GLN A 186 -13.86 13.78 -9.01
CA GLN A 186 -14.30 12.41 -9.21
C GLN A 186 -13.57 11.83 -10.42
N SER A 187 -12.85 10.73 -10.23
CA SER A 187 -12.19 10.08 -11.36
C SER A 187 -11.88 8.59 -11.15
N GLU A 188 -11.47 7.94 -12.23
CA GLU A 188 -10.91 6.59 -12.26
C GLU A 188 -9.41 6.65 -12.54
N LEU A 189 -8.65 5.93 -11.72
CA LEU A 189 -7.26 5.59 -11.97
C LEU A 189 -7.18 4.17 -12.51
N LEU A 190 -6.60 4.00 -13.69
CA LEU A 190 -6.35 2.70 -14.30
C LEU A 190 -4.91 2.28 -14.02
N LEU A 191 -4.72 1.07 -13.52
CA LEU A 191 -3.41 0.50 -13.26
C LEU A 191 -3.07 -0.52 -14.34
N TYR A 192 -1.89 -0.36 -14.94
CA TYR A 192 -1.31 -1.29 -15.90
C TYR A 192 0.01 -1.84 -15.37
N SER A 193 0.25 -3.12 -15.63
CA SER A 193 1.52 -3.76 -15.37
C SER A 193 2.29 -3.87 -16.68
N ILE A 194 3.56 -3.46 -16.65
CA ILE A 194 4.52 -3.71 -17.72
C ILE A 194 5.36 -4.92 -17.32
N PHE A 195 5.41 -5.91 -18.19
CA PHE A 195 6.12 -7.17 -17.98
C PHE A 195 7.50 -7.15 -18.63
N GLN A 196 8.40 -8.05 -18.22
CA GLN A 196 9.76 -8.16 -18.79
C GLN A 196 9.76 -8.43 -20.30
N ASP A 197 8.69 -9.05 -20.80
CA ASP A 197 8.49 -9.32 -22.23
C ASP A 197 7.89 -8.13 -23.00
N GLY A 198 7.73 -6.97 -22.34
CA GLY A 198 7.19 -5.75 -22.92
C GLY A 198 5.66 -5.68 -22.98
N ARG A 199 4.94 -6.74 -22.59
CA ARG A 199 3.47 -6.69 -22.55
C ARG A 199 2.99 -5.68 -21.52
N ARG A 200 1.93 -4.96 -21.88
CA ARG A 200 1.20 -4.01 -21.03
C ARG A 200 -0.19 -4.56 -20.74
N ILE A 201 -0.42 -5.01 -19.51
CA ILE A 201 -1.66 -5.70 -19.14
C ILE A 201 -2.45 -4.88 -18.11
N PRO A 202 -3.77 -4.66 -18.33
CA PRO A 202 -4.64 -4.05 -17.32
C PRO A 202 -4.63 -4.84 -16.02
N THR A 203 -4.36 -4.17 -14.91
CA THR A 203 -4.15 -4.82 -13.60
C THR A 203 -5.29 -4.55 -12.63
N GLY A 204 -5.89 -3.37 -12.74
CA GLY A 204 -7.04 -3.00 -11.93
C GLY A 204 -7.37 -1.52 -12.07
N SER A 205 -8.33 -1.07 -11.26
CA SER A 205 -8.69 0.33 -11.20
C SER A 205 -9.19 0.78 -9.84
N ILE A 206 -9.07 2.07 -9.58
CA ILE A 206 -9.55 2.73 -8.36
C ILE A 206 -10.39 3.93 -8.78
N TYR A 207 -11.67 3.91 -8.40
CA TYR A 207 -12.56 5.06 -8.52
C TYR A 207 -12.59 5.79 -7.18
N TYR A 208 -12.45 7.10 -7.21
CA TYR A 208 -12.45 7.92 -6.02
C TYR A 208 -13.30 9.19 -6.19
N TYR A 209 -13.64 9.80 -5.07
CA TYR A 209 -14.14 11.17 -4.96
C TYR A 209 -13.26 11.95 -3.99
N LYS A 210 -12.87 13.18 -4.32
CA LYS A 210 -12.07 14.09 -3.50
C LYS A 210 -12.92 15.27 -3.05
N TYR A 211 -12.93 15.53 -1.75
CA TYR A 211 -13.57 16.68 -1.12
C TYR A 211 -12.54 17.79 -0.88
N GLY A 212 -13.00 19.05 -0.91
CA GLY A 212 -12.19 20.20 -0.48
C GLY A 212 -11.17 20.72 -1.51
N SER A 213 -11.33 20.38 -2.80
CA SER A 213 -10.52 20.88 -3.92
C SER A 213 -11.03 22.17 -4.53
#